data_AF-A0AA48L6L9-F1
#
_entry.id   AF-A0AA48L6L9-F1
#
_cell.length_a   1.000
_cell.length_b   1.000
_cell.length_c   1.000
_cell.angle_alpha   90.00
_cell.angle_beta   90.00
_cell.angle_gamma   90.00
#
_symmetry.space_group_name_H-M   'P 1'
#
loop_
_entity.id
_entity.type
_entity.pdbx_description
1 polymer ?
#
loop_
_entity_poly.entity_id
_entity_poly.type
_entity_poly.pdbx_seq_one_letter_code
_entity_poly.pdbx_strand_id
1 'polypeptide(L)'
;MSITLAYTLDPPAGITAPAPPKDEHSFAISPGAGRSNTEAYYAAASTALKSAQVQANEVFTAWKDAVGDAEKHKENVGNVGKGQGKAAQIYMAR
;
A
#
# COMPACT_ATOMS: atom_id res chain seq x y z
N MET A 1 5.00 20.53 13.29
CA MET A 1 5.77 19.26 13.38
C MET A 1 5.02 18.22 12.56
N SER A 2 5.69 17.32 11.86
CA SER A 2 5.03 16.34 11.00
C SER A 2 5.79 15.02 10.96
N ILE A 3 5.08 13.97 10.56
CA ILE A 3 5.64 12.67 10.19
C ILE A 3 5.72 12.64 8.68
N THR A 4 6.86 12.27 8.12
CA THR A 4 7.05 12.13 6.68
C THR A 4 7.19 10.66 6.32
N LEU A 5 6.36 10.20 5.37
CA LEU A 5 6.46 8.91 4.71
C LEU A 5 7.02 9.14 3.32
N ALA A 6 8.25 8.68 3.06
CA ALA A 6 8.86 8.69 1.74
C ALA A 6 9.17 7.25 1.33
N TYR A 7 8.87 6.89 0.09
CA TYR A 7 9.12 5.54 -0.43
C TYR A 7 9.61 5.57 -1.87
N THR A 8 10.26 4.48 -2.28
CA THR A 8 10.64 4.21 -3.66
C THR A 8 10.34 2.73 -3.93
N LEU A 9 9.60 2.46 -5.00
CA LEU A 9 9.08 1.15 -5.38
C LEU A 9 9.66 0.76 -6.73
N ASP A 10 10.51 -0.25 -6.72
CA ASP A 10 11.15 -0.76 -7.93
C ASP A 10 10.32 -1.90 -8.53
N PRO A 11 9.85 -1.78 -9.79
CA PRO A 11 9.13 -2.87 -10.43
C PRO A 11 10.08 -4.03 -10.79
N PRO A 12 9.58 -5.26 -10.87
CA PRO A 12 10.32 -6.39 -11.42
C PRO A 12 10.75 -6.15 -12.88
N ALA A 13 11.84 -6.79 -13.30
CA ALA A 13 12.38 -6.63 -14.65
C ALA A 13 11.34 -6.92 -15.74
N GLY A 14 11.25 -6.04 -16.74
CA GLY A 14 10.30 -6.15 -17.85
C GLY A 14 8.87 -5.72 -17.54
N ILE A 15 8.60 -5.20 -16.32
CA ILE A 15 7.33 -4.57 -15.96
C ILE A 15 7.51 -3.05 -15.97
N THR A 16 6.63 -2.35 -16.68
CA THR A 16 6.58 -0.89 -16.60
C THR A 16 5.92 -0.51 -15.28
N ALA A 17 6.60 0.26 -14.43
CA ALA A 17 6.07 0.64 -13.12
C ALA A 17 4.72 1.37 -13.27
N PRO A 18 3.67 0.97 -12.53
CA PRO A 18 2.51 1.84 -12.35
C PRO A 18 2.96 3.11 -11.61
N ALA A 19 2.48 4.27 -12.05
CA ALA A 19 2.87 5.56 -11.49
C ALA A 19 2.33 5.79 -10.06
N PRO A 20 2.99 6.62 -9.22
CA PRO A 20 4.41 6.98 -9.27
C PRO A 20 5.26 5.99 -8.44
N PRO A 21 6.43 5.55 -8.96
CA PRO A 21 7.35 4.64 -8.26
C PRO A 21 8.08 5.30 -7.09
N LYS A 22 7.84 6.58 -6.83
CA LYS A 22 8.39 7.34 -5.71
C LYS A 22 7.40 8.42 -5.34
N ASP A 23 7.11 8.54 -4.05
CA ASP A 23 6.31 9.64 -3.54
C ASP A 23 6.71 9.98 -2.10
N GLU A 24 6.23 11.13 -1.65
CA GLU A 24 6.40 11.63 -0.30
C GLU A 24 5.09 12.20 0.23
N HIS A 25 4.70 11.78 1.43
CA HIS A 25 3.53 12.28 2.13
C HIS A 25 3.91 12.82 3.50
N SER A 26 3.38 14.00 3.85
CA SER A 26 3.60 14.61 5.15
C SER A 26 2.29 14.67 5.94
N PHE A 27 2.34 14.21 7.19
CA PHE A 27 1.21 14.14 8.11
C PHE A 27 1.47 15.09 9.27
N ALA A 28 0.70 16.17 9.34
CA ALA A 28 0.87 17.19 10.37
C ALA A 28 0.49 16.64 11.76
N ILE A 29 1.37 16.86 12.73
CA ILE A 29 1.08 16.65 14.16
C ILE A 29 0.53 17.98 14.68
N SER A 30 -0.78 17.99 14.96
CA SER A 30 -1.49 19.14 15.51
C SER A 30 -2.08 18.79 16.87
N PRO A 31 -1.34 19.02 17.97
CA PRO A 31 -1.81 18.74 19.32
C PRO A 31 -3.03 19.59 19.66
N GLY A 32 -4.10 18.96 20.15
CA GLY A 32 -5.28 19.63 20.68
C GLY A 32 -5.19 19.88 22.18
N ALA A 33 -6.35 20.03 22.82
CA ALA A 33 -6.42 20.03 24.28
C ALA A 33 -6.19 18.62 24.85
N GLY A 34 -5.50 18.53 25.98
CA GLY A 34 -5.26 17.29 26.73
C GLY A 34 -4.98 17.59 28.20
N ARG A 35 -4.83 16.56 29.05
CA ARG A 35 -4.53 16.78 30.48
C ARG A 35 -3.13 17.33 30.69
N SER A 36 -2.25 17.13 29.70
CA SER A 36 -0.93 17.77 29.62
C SER A 36 -0.54 18.00 28.15
N ASN A 37 0.40 18.91 27.91
CA ASN A 37 0.98 19.14 26.59
C ASN A 37 1.60 17.86 26.00
N THR A 38 2.24 17.05 26.86
CA THR A 38 2.86 15.79 26.46
C THR A 38 1.82 14.78 25.98
N GLU A 39 0.73 14.61 26.73
CA GLU A 39 -0.37 13.72 26.33
C GLU A 39 -1.01 14.17 25.00
N ALA A 40 -1.32 15.46 24.88
CA ALA A 40 -1.91 16.02 23.66
C ALA A 40 -1.01 15.81 22.43
N TYR A 41 0.32 15.95 22.62
CA TYR A 41 1.30 15.72 21.58
C TYR A 41 1.31 14.25 21.13
N TYR A 42 1.44 13.29 22.06
CA TYR A 42 1.51 11.88 21.68
C TYR A 42 0.19 11.34 21.13
N ALA A 43 -0.95 11.87 21.58
CA ALA A 43 -2.24 11.56 20.98
C ALA A 43 -2.29 12.02 19.51
N ALA A 44 -1.91 13.26 19.22
CA ALA A 44 -1.86 13.79 17.84
C ALA A 44 -0.82 13.06 16.98
N ALA A 45 0.35 12.74 17.54
CA ALA A 45 1.40 12.01 16.84
C ALA A 45 0.96 10.58 16.49
N SER A 46 0.25 9.91 17.40
CA SER A 46 -0.31 8.56 17.16
C SER A 46 -1.35 8.59 16.04
N THR A 47 -2.22 9.61 16.01
CA THR A 47 -3.17 9.79 14.90
C THR A 47 -2.45 10.03 13.58
N ALA A 48 -1.46 10.93 13.54
CA ALA A 48 -0.67 11.18 12.34
C ALA A 48 0.06 9.92 11.84
N LEU A 49 0.59 9.10 12.75
CA LEU A 49 1.25 7.83 12.41
C LEU A 49 0.26 6.82 11.82
N LYS A 50 -0.94 6.73 12.38
CA LYS A 50 -1.99 5.86 11.86
C LYS A 50 -2.45 6.30 10.46
N SER A 51 -2.58 7.60 10.21
CA SER A 51 -2.84 8.13 8.87
C SER A 51 -1.72 7.78 7.88
N ALA A 52 -0.45 7.89 8.30
CA ALA A 52 0.68 7.47 7.49
C ALA A 52 0.64 5.97 7.15
N GLN A 53 0.27 5.12 8.11
CA GLN A 53 0.11 3.69 7.90
C GLN A 53 -1.01 3.37 6.90
N VAL A 54 -2.17 4.03 7.02
CA VAL A 54 -3.29 3.84 6.09
C VAL A 54 -2.87 4.22 4.67
N GLN A 55 -2.25 5.39 4.50
CA GLN A 55 -1.75 5.84 3.19
C GLN A 55 -0.75 4.85 2.59
N ALA A 56 0.21 4.38 3.39
CA ALA A 56 1.19 3.38 2.95
C ALA A 56 0.51 2.09 2.47
N ASN A 57 -0.46 1.59 3.24
CA ASN A 57 -1.18 0.37 2.90
C ASN A 57 -1.96 0.53 1.59
N GLU A 58 -2.65 1.65 1.40
CA GLU A 58 -3.41 1.93 0.17
C GLU A 58 -2.49 1.98 -1.05
N VAL A 59 -1.40 2.75 -0.97
CA VAL A 59 -0.42 2.86 -2.06
C VAL A 59 0.21 1.50 -2.37
N PHE A 60 0.71 0.78 -1.36
CA PHE A 60 1.42 -0.47 -1.60
C PHE A 60 0.50 -1.59 -2.08
N THR A 61 -0.76 -1.59 -1.66
CA THR A 61 -1.77 -2.52 -2.19
C THR A 61 -2.06 -2.22 -3.65
N ALA A 62 -2.32 -0.95 -3.99
CA ALA A 62 -2.56 -0.55 -5.38
C ALA A 62 -1.36 -0.84 -6.29
N TRP A 63 -0.14 -0.58 -5.82
CA TRP A 63 1.07 -0.88 -6.56
C TRP A 63 1.26 -2.39 -6.75
N LYS A 64 1.07 -3.18 -5.69
CA LYS A 64 1.15 -4.65 -5.76
C LYS A 64 0.14 -5.22 -6.75
N ASP A 65 -1.11 -4.74 -6.72
CA ASP A 65 -2.15 -5.22 -7.63
C ASP A 65 -1.82 -4.86 -9.08
N ALA A 66 -1.35 -3.65 -9.34
CA ALA A 66 -0.96 -3.21 -10.67
C ALA A 66 0.29 -3.95 -11.21
N VAL A 67 1.29 -4.20 -10.37
CA VAL A 67 2.44 -5.05 -10.73
C VAL A 67 1.98 -6.49 -10.97
N GLY A 68 1.15 -7.04 -10.09
CA GLY A 68 0.61 -8.40 -10.24
C GLY A 68 -0.20 -8.57 -11.53
N ASP A 69 -1.02 -7.58 -11.90
CA ASP A 69 -1.74 -7.57 -13.17
C ASP A 69 -0.79 -7.50 -14.37
N ALA A 70 0.27 -6.70 -14.31
CA ALA A 70 1.27 -6.62 -15.36
C ALA A 70 2.11 -7.90 -15.49
N GLU A 71 2.37 -8.60 -14.39
CA GLU A 71 3.09 -9.87 -14.37
C GLU A 71 2.27 -11.06 -14.89
N LYS A 72 0.93 -11.00 -14.87
CA LYS A 72 0.07 -12.06 -15.43
C LYS A 72 0.38 -12.36 -16.90
N HIS A 73 0.89 -11.39 -17.66
CA HIS A 73 1.32 -11.60 -19.04
C HIS A 73 2.52 -12.55 -19.17
N LYS A 74 3.33 -12.71 -18.12
CA LYS A 74 4.40 -13.70 -18.04
C LYS A 74 3.89 -15.10 -17.68
N GLU A 75 2.71 -15.21 -17.06
CA GLU A 75 2.04 -16.47 -16.72
C GLU A 75 1.24 -17.05 -17.90
N ASN A 76 1.71 -16.96 -19.14
CA ASN A 76 1.03 -17.54 -20.30
C ASN A 76 1.07 -19.09 -20.25
N VAL A 77 0.30 -19.66 -19.33
CA VAL A 77 -0.06 -21.06 -19.16
C VAL A 77 -1.59 -21.10 -19.07
N GLY A 78 -2.24 -20.69 -20.16
CA GLY A 78 -3.67 -20.90 -20.39
C GLY A 78 -4.60 -19.86 -19.77
N ASN A 79 -5.57 -19.42 -20.58
CA ASN A 79 -6.72 -18.60 -20.18
C ASN A 79 -7.25 -18.95 -18.78
N VAL A 80 -6.94 -18.14 -17.78
CA VAL A 80 -7.72 -18.07 -16.54
C VAL A 80 -8.41 -16.73 -16.51
N GLY A 81 -9.73 -16.76 -16.73
CA GLY A 81 -10.59 -15.59 -16.63
C GLY A 81 -10.49 -14.95 -15.24
N LYS A 82 -10.77 -13.63 -15.17
CA LYS A 82 -10.86 -12.87 -13.92
C LYS A 82 -11.67 -13.68 -12.87
N GLY A 83 -11.02 -14.05 -11.77
CA GLY A 83 -11.64 -14.79 -10.66
C GLY A 83 -11.27 -16.27 -10.53
N GLN A 84 -10.47 -16.83 -11.45
CA GLN A 84 -10.06 -18.24 -11.41
C GLN A 84 -8.58 -18.43 -11.08
N GLY A 85 -8.11 -17.86 -9.96
CA GLY A 85 -6.81 -18.24 -9.40
C GLY A 85 -6.81 -19.73 -9.04
N LYS A 86 -5.62 -20.36 -9.05
CA LYS A 86 -5.41 -21.80 -8.78
C LYS A 86 -6.18 -22.37 -7.56
N ALA A 87 -6.49 -21.55 -6.57
CA ALA A 87 -7.32 -21.94 -5.42
C ALA A 87 -8.74 -22.43 -5.80
N ALA A 88 -9.34 -21.88 -6.85
CA ALA A 88 -10.67 -22.28 -7.32
C ALA A 88 -10.65 -23.65 -8.02
N GLN A 89 -9.57 -23.99 -8.73
CA GLN A 89 -9.42 -25.29 -9.39
C GLN A 89 -9.25 -26.44 -8.38
N ILE A 90 -8.61 -26.19 -7.24
CA ILE A 90 -8.42 -27.21 -6.19
C ILE A 90 -9.75 -27.56 -5.50
N TYR A 91 -10.69 -26.62 -5.42
CA TYR A 91 -11.99 -26.84 -4.77
C TYR A 91 -13.02 -27.62 -5.61
N MET A 92 -12.84 -27.72 -6.93
CA MET A 92 -13.77 -28.42 -7.83
C MET A 92 -13.37 -29.87 -8.16
N ALA A 93 -12.20 -30.32 -7.67
CA ALA A 93 -11.69 -31.67 -7.93
C ALA A 93 -12.03 -32.69 -6.80
N ARG A 94 -13.10 -32.45 -6.04
CA ARG A 94 -13.50 -33.31 -4.91
C ARG A 94 -14.91 -33.87 -5.07
#